data_AF-A0A261WCG4-F1
#
_entry.id   AF-A0A261WCG4-F1
#
_cell.length_a   1.000
_cell.length_b   1.000
_cell.length_c   1.000
_cell.angle_alpha   90.00
_cell.angle_beta   90.00
_cell.angle_gamma   90.00
#
_symmetry.space_group_name_H-M   'P 1'
#
loop_
_entity.id
_entity.type
_entity.pdbx_description
1 polymer ?
#
loop_
_entity_poly.entity_id
_entity_poly.type
_entity_poly.pdbx_seq_one_letter_code
_entity_poly.pdbx_strand_id
1 'polypeptide(L)'
;MGFRLPNGATLQIASAYGAAIPVTALSNANPTVATAAAHGLPDGDIIAVTSGWTRLNDRAARVDNSLSGTFELEKINTVNVQPYPAGSGAGSVREVTAFVEIPQIADVATSGGDQQFTTFGFLADDDDRQLPTSKNTRTPASLMPIRSRSTPPGLTRPVRSLVISARR
;
A
#
# COMPACT_ATOMS: atom_id res chain seq x y z
N MET A 1 16.32 -8.21 -22.25
CA MET A 1 17.31 -7.26 -21.72
C MET A 1 16.57 -6.30 -20.80
N GLY A 2 16.63 -6.56 -19.50
CA GLY A 2 15.84 -5.86 -18.48
C GLY A 2 16.42 -4.50 -18.13
N PHE A 3 15.60 -3.45 -18.20
CA PHE A 3 15.95 -2.14 -17.65
C PHE A 3 16.15 -2.28 -16.14
N ARG A 4 17.40 -2.24 -15.69
CA ARG A 4 17.76 -2.24 -14.26
C ARG A 4 17.72 -0.79 -13.79
N LEU A 5 17.08 -0.55 -12.65
CA LEU A 5 17.22 0.73 -11.95
C LEU A 5 18.73 0.98 -11.69
N PRO A 6 19.22 2.24 -11.66
CA PRO A 6 20.65 2.59 -11.63
C PRO A 6 21.48 1.99 -10.47
N ASN A 7 20.82 1.35 -9.51
CA ASN A 7 21.41 0.66 -8.36
C ASN A 7 21.12 -0.85 -8.30
N GLY A 8 20.56 -1.46 -9.36
CA GLY A 8 20.20 -2.88 -9.36
C GLY A 8 18.96 -3.23 -8.54
N ALA A 9 18.16 -2.25 -8.10
CA ALA A 9 16.93 -2.53 -7.38
C ALA A 9 15.90 -3.26 -8.26
N THR A 10 15.40 -4.40 -7.76
CA THR A 10 14.30 -5.17 -8.34
C THR A 10 13.01 -4.83 -7.61
N LEU A 11 11.93 -4.56 -8.34
CA LEU A 11 10.60 -4.37 -7.74
C LEU A 11 9.91 -5.72 -7.59
N GLN A 12 9.50 -6.04 -6.37
CA GLN A 12 8.84 -7.30 -6.04
C GLN A 12 7.50 -7.03 -5.36
N ILE A 13 6.50 -7.85 -5.67
CA ILE A 13 5.20 -7.82 -5.01
C ILE A 13 5.01 -9.09 -4.18
N ALA A 14 4.41 -8.93 -3.00
CA ALA A 14 4.02 -10.06 -2.16
C ALA A 14 2.98 -10.92 -2.90
N SER A 15 3.29 -12.19 -3.10
CA SER A 15 2.46 -13.13 -3.86
C SER A 15 1.70 -14.12 -2.98
N ALA A 16 2.23 -14.38 -1.78
CA ALA A 16 1.62 -15.25 -0.79
C ALA A 16 1.78 -14.66 0.61
N TYR A 17 0.75 -14.87 1.43
CA TYR A 17 0.71 -14.46 2.83
C TYR A 17 0.47 -15.68 3.70
N GLY A 18 1.13 -15.71 4.85
CA GLY A 18 0.90 -16.68 5.91
C GLY A 18 -0.45 -16.48 6.63
N ALA A 19 -0.67 -17.29 7.65
CA ALA A 19 -1.83 -17.15 8.52
C ALA A 19 -1.83 -15.77 9.23
N ALA A 20 -3.02 -15.26 9.53
CA ALA A 20 -3.16 -14.02 10.29
C ALA A 20 -2.84 -14.28 11.77
N ILE A 21 -1.83 -13.61 12.28
CA ILE A 21 -1.43 -13.63 13.68
C ILE A 21 -2.10 -12.43 14.37
N PRO A 22 -2.91 -12.64 15.41
CA PRO A 22 -3.56 -11.56 16.12
C PRO A 22 -2.54 -10.73 16.93
N VAL A 23 -2.57 -9.41 16.75
CA VAL A 23 -1.80 -8.45 17.54
C VAL A 23 -2.73 -7.79 18.54
N THR A 24 -2.44 -7.98 19.83
CA THR A 24 -3.30 -7.49 20.91
C THR A 24 -3.05 -6.03 21.24
N ALA A 25 -1.82 -5.57 21.07
CA ALA A 25 -1.43 -4.19 21.33
C ALA A 25 -0.27 -3.73 20.44
N LEU A 26 -0.27 -2.44 20.11
CA LEU A 26 0.86 -1.72 19.52
C LEU A 26 1.22 -0.55 20.44
N SER A 27 2.50 -0.40 20.76
CA SER A 27 2.99 0.68 21.62
C SER A 27 3.17 2.00 20.85
N ASN A 28 3.09 3.14 21.55
CA ASN A 28 3.43 4.45 21.01
C ASN A 28 4.93 4.73 21.18
N ALA A 29 5.78 4.01 20.45
CA ALA A 29 7.24 4.07 20.56
C ALA A 29 7.91 4.28 19.19
N ASN A 30 9.25 4.43 19.20
CA ASN A 30 10.09 4.49 18.01
C ASN A 30 11.36 3.65 18.23
N PRO A 31 11.44 2.41 17.72
CA PRO A 31 10.45 1.72 16.89
C PRO A 31 9.20 1.26 17.66
N THR A 32 8.07 1.10 16.95
CA THR A 32 6.80 0.59 17.49
C THR A 32 6.94 -0.87 17.94
N VAL A 33 6.54 -1.20 19.15
CA VAL A 33 6.52 -2.60 19.67
C VAL A 33 5.12 -3.18 19.50
N ALA A 34 5.02 -4.33 18.86
CA ALA A 34 3.81 -5.12 18.73
C ALA A 34 3.79 -6.28 19.72
N THR A 35 2.63 -6.54 20.32
CA THR A 35 2.41 -7.67 21.21
C THR A 35 1.56 -8.74 20.51
N ALA A 36 2.13 -9.92 20.30
CA ALA A 36 1.44 -11.08 19.75
C ALA A 36 2.03 -12.36 20.35
N ALA A 37 1.22 -13.16 21.03
CA ALA A 37 1.70 -14.41 21.61
C ALA A 37 2.01 -15.44 20.51
N ALA A 38 3.16 -16.12 20.61
CA ALA A 38 3.53 -17.23 19.73
C ALA A 38 3.46 -16.89 18.23
N HIS A 39 3.92 -15.69 17.85
CA HIS A 39 3.89 -15.26 16.45
C HIS A 39 4.83 -16.05 15.53
N GLY A 40 5.88 -16.68 16.06
CA GLY A 40 6.82 -17.49 15.26
C GLY A 40 7.68 -16.70 14.25
N LEU A 41 7.46 -15.39 14.12
CA LEU A 41 8.20 -14.48 13.23
C LEU A 41 9.67 -14.27 13.67
N PRO A 42 10.68 -14.65 12.88
CA PRO A 42 12.07 -14.27 13.11
C PRO A 42 12.39 -12.81 12.74
N ASP A 43 13.54 -12.33 13.21
CA ASP A 43 14.08 -11.02 12.82
C ASP A 43 14.37 -10.96 11.31
N GLY A 44 14.01 -9.84 10.69
CA GLY A 44 14.23 -9.59 9.26
C GLY A 44 13.05 -9.95 8.36
N ASP A 45 12.02 -10.62 8.87
CA ASP A 45 10.85 -10.98 8.09
C ASP A 45 9.99 -9.78 7.71
N ILE A 46 9.39 -9.86 6.52
CA ILE A 46 8.46 -8.84 6.03
C ILE A 46 7.04 -9.28 6.34
N ILE A 47 6.33 -8.46 7.09
CA ILE A 47 4.94 -8.70 7.50
C ILE A 47 4.03 -7.62 6.90
N ALA A 48 2.79 -7.97 6.58
CA ALA A 48 1.72 -7.02 6.33
C ALA A 48 0.94 -6.77 7.63
N VAL A 49 0.85 -5.50 8.03
CA VAL A 49 0.18 -5.06 9.25
C VAL A 49 -1.21 -4.57 8.92
N THR A 50 -2.21 -5.18 9.56
CA THR A 50 -3.59 -4.68 9.64
C THR A 50 -3.80 -4.17 11.05
N SER A 51 -4.12 -2.90 11.21
CA SER A 51 -4.31 -2.28 12.53
C SER A 51 -5.46 -1.29 12.50
N GLY A 52 -6.02 -0.98 13.68
CA GLY A 52 -7.01 0.09 13.81
C GLY A 52 -6.49 1.49 13.48
N TRP A 53 -5.17 1.68 13.37
CA TRP A 53 -4.57 2.95 12.97
C TRP A 53 -4.51 3.08 11.45
N THR A 54 -5.23 4.07 10.90
CA THR A 54 -5.34 4.29 9.45
C THR A 54 -3.99 4.45 8.73
N ARG A 55 -2.97 5.00 9.40
CA ARG A 55 -1.62 5.18 8.82
C ARG A 55 -0.76 3.93 8.81
N LEU A 56 -1.12 2.94 9.64
CA LEU A 56 -0.40 1.68 9.76
C LEU A 56 -1.19 0.51 9.15
N ASN A 57 -2.48 0.70 8.89
CA ASN A 57 -3.28 -0.26 8.16
C ASN A 57 -2.76 -0.46 6.73
N ASP A 58 -2.69 -1.73 6.31
CA ASP A 58 -2.19 -2.17 5.00
C ASP A 58 -0.74 -1.76 4.68
N ARG A 59 0.04 -1.43 5.71
CA ARG A 59 1.50 -1.23 5.59
C ARG A 59 2.21 -2.54 5.84
N ALA A 60 3.19 -2.87 5.00
CA ALA A 60 4.22 -3.82 5.41
C ALA A 60 5.12 -3.28 6.56
N ALA A 61 5.85 -4.14 7.22
CA ALA A 61 6.89 -3.76 8.16
C ALA A 61 7.94 -4.86 8.15
N ARG A 62 9.17 -4.52 8.53
CA ARG A 62 10.17 -5.54 8.83
C ARG A 62 10.14 -5.80 10.33
N VAL A 63 10.16 -7.07 10.70
CA VAL A 63 10.26 -7.53 12.09
C VAL A 63 11.69 -7.30 12.56
N ASP A 64 11.84 -6.74 13.74
CA ASP A 64 13.10 -6.57 14.45
C ASP A 64 12.89 -6.91 15.93
N ASN A 65 13.98 -7.17 16.66
CA ASN A 65 13.97 -7.50 18.10
C ASN A 65 12.84 -8.48 18.51
N SER A 66 12.74 -9.59 17.79
CA SER A 66 11.68 -10.58 17.94
C SER A 66 11.90 -11.43 19.20
N LEU A 67 10.89 -11.46 20.06
CA LEU A 67 10.81 -12.21 21.31
C LEU A 67 9.58 -13.12 21.27
N SER A 68 9.42 -14.05 22.21
CA SER A 68 8.33 -15.06 22.17
C SER A 68 6.89 -14.49 22.21
N GLY A 69 6.71 -13.22 22.58
CA GLY A 69 5.41 -12.56 22.66
C GLY A 69 5.38 -11.12 22.14
N THR A 70 6.51 -10.60 21.67
CA THR A 70 6.63 -9.21 21.23
C THR A 70 7.66 -9.10 20.14
N PHE A 71 7.46 -8.14 19.24
CA PHE A 71 8.44 -7.81 18.21
C PHE A 71 8.34 -6.32 17.86
N GLU A 72 9.42 -5.77 17.33
CA GLU A 72 9.49 -4.38 16.89
C GLU A 72 9.19 -4.26 15.39
N LEU A 73 8.54 -3.16 15.03
CA LEU A 73 8.31 -2.77 13.64
C LEU A 73 9.39 -1.78 13.22
N GLU A 74 10.35 -2.23 12.42
CA GLU A 74 11.47 -1.40 12.01
C GLU A 74 11.00 -0.17 11.21
N LYS A 75 11.60 0.99 11.51
CA LYS A 75 11.33 2.29 10.85
C LYS A 75 9.87 2.75 10.96
N ILE A 76 9.11 2.25 11.92
CA ILE A 76 7.77 2.74 12.25
C ILE A 76 7.84 3.53 13.56
N ASN A 77 7.48 4.81 13.47
CA ASN A 77 7.40 5.72 14.60
C ASN A 77 5.92 6.01 14.90
N THR A 78 5.47 5.61 16.09
CA THR A 78 4.10 5.81 16.57
C THR A 78 4.02 6.73 17.80
N VAL A 79 5.06 7.52 18.07
CA VAL A 79 5.11 8.45 19.21
C VAL A 79 4.01 9.52 19.15
N ASN A 80 3.62 9.95 17.95
CA ASN A 80 2.55 10.95 17.81
C ASN A 80 1.17 10.32 18.04
N VAL A 81 0.55 10.65 19.16
CA VAL A 81 -0.76 10.11 19.57
C VAL A 81 -1.95 10.62 18.75
N GLN A 82 -1.79 11.70 17.97
CA GLN A 82 -2.85 12.20 17.08
C GLN A 82 -3.20 11.18 15.98
N PRO A 83 -2.25 10.72 15.14
CA PRO A 83 -2.50 9.63 14.20
C PRO A 83 -2.52 8.24 14.84
N TYR A 84 -1.99 8.08 16.05
CA TYR A 84 -1.87 6.79 16.74
C TYR A 84 -2.48 6.85 18.16
N PRO A 85 -3.81 6.90 18.30
CA PRO A 85 -4.45 6.89 19.61
C PRO A 85 -4.08 5.64 20.41
N ALA A 86 -3.73 5.81 21.68
CA ALA A 86 -3.37 4.71 22.56
C ALA A 86 -4.52 3.67 22.65
N GLY A 87 -4.17 2.38 22.65
CA GLY A 87 -5.13 1.28 22.75
C GLY A 87 -5.95 0.98 21.49
N SER A 88 -5.90 1.83 20.45
CA SER A 88 -6.61 1.60 19.18
C SER A 88 -5.74 0.93 18.10
N GLY A 89 -4.55 0.46 18.47
CA GLY A 89 -3.59 -0.14 17.53
C GLY A 89 -3.76 -1.65 17.32
N ALA A 90 -4.66 -2.32 18.06
CA ALA A 90 -4.88 -3.75 17.92
C ALA A 90 -5.29 -4.15 16.49
N GLY A 91 -4.99 -5.38 16.10
CA GLY A 91 -5.27 -5.88 14.75
C GLY A 91 -4.68 -7.24 14.47
N SER A 92 -4.13 -7.43 13.27
CA SER A 92 -3.49 -8.68 12.86
C SER A 92 -2.30 -8.42 11.95
N VAL A 93 -1.30 -9.28 12.02
CA VAL A 93 -0.16 -9.28 11.09
C VAL A 93 -0.15 -10.57 10.29
N ARG A 94 0.36 -10.50 9.06
CA ARG A 94 0.55 -11.67 8.18
C ARG A 94 1.96 -11.65 7.64
N GLU A 95 2.69 -12.75 7.81
CA GLU A 95 4.00 -12.92 7.18
C GLU A 95 3.88 -13.00 5.66
N VAL A 96 4.84 -12.42 4.94
CA VAL A 96 4.94 -12.54 3.48
C VAL A 96 5.87 -13.70 3.16
N THR A 97 5.30 -14.81 2.71
CA THR A 97 6.06 -16.07 2.49
C THR A 97 6.70 -16.17 1.12
N ALA A 98 6.23 -15.40 0.13
CA ALA A 98 6.80 -15.41 -1.22
C ALA A 98 6.67 -14.05 -1.91
N PHE A 99 7.76 -13.63 -2.54
CA PHE A 99 7.85 -12.44 -3.40
C PHE A 99 7.95 -12.85 -4.86
N VAL A 100 7.21 -12.17 -5.74
CA VAL A 100 7.32 -12.30 -7.19
C VAL A 100 7.92 -11.02 -7.75
N GLU A 101 8.98 -11.15 -8.54
CA GLU A 101 9.58 -10.02 -9.27
C GLU A 101 8.62 -9.56 -10.38
N ILE A 102 8.52 -8.25 -10.56
CA ILE A 102 7.78 -7.67 -11.68
C ILE A 102 8.75 -7.53 -12.86
N PRO A 103 8.67 -8.38 -13.90
CA PRO A 103 9.57 -8.30 -15.04
C PRO A 103 9.20 -7.08 -15.89
N GLN A 104 10.00 -6.01 -15.78
CA GLN A 104 9.95 -4.79 -16.59
C GLN A 104 8.61 -4.04 -16.62
N ILE A 105 8.60 -2.86 -16.00
CA ILE A 105 7.60 -1.83 -16.31
C ILE A 105 7.87 -1.35 -17.74
N ALA A 106 6.98 -1.70 -18.67
CA ALA A 106 7.17 -1.42 -20.10
C ALA A 106 6.90 0.04 -20.49
N ASP A 107 6.18 0.82 -19.67
CA ASP A 107 6.10 2.28 -19.75
C ASP A 107 5.33 2.81 -18.53
N VAL A 108 5.85 3.82 -17.84
CA VAL A 108 5.07 4.62 -16.87
C VAL A 108 4.61 5.88 -17.59
N ALA A 109 3.47 5.80 -18.26
CA ALA A 109 2.80 7.01 -18.74
C ALA A 109 2.16 7.71 -17.53
N THR A 110 2.82 8.72 -16.96
CA THR A 110 2.17 9.57 -15.95
C THR A 110 1.26 10.56 -16.66
N SER A 111 -0.02 10.21 -16.89
CA SER A 111 -1.04 11.21 -17.21
C SER A 111 -1.67 11.72 -15.92
N GLY A 112 -1.62 13.02 -15.69
CA GLY A 112 -2.17 13.67 -14.50
C GLY A 112 -1.21 14.69 -13.89
N GLY A 113 -1.77 15.79 -13.39
CA GLY A 113 -1.03 16.97 -12.93
C GLY A 113 -1.56 18.29 -13.50
N ASP A 114 -2.48 18.21 -14.46
CA ASP A 114 -3.19 19.38 -14.97
C ASP A 114 -3.99 20.04 -13.85
N GLN A 115 -3.95 21.36 -13.83
CA GLN A 115 -4.65 22.19 -12.86
C GLN A 115 -6.14 22.18 -13.21
N GLN A 116 -6.99 21.77 -12.27
CA GLN A 116 -8.44 21.91 -12.43
C GLN A 116 -8.83 23.35 -12.11
N PHE A 117 -9.70 23.92 -12.96
CA PHE A 117 -10.27 25.24 -12.78
C PHE A 117 -11.78 25.12 -12.55
N THR A 118 -12.28 25.84 -11.54
CA THR A 118 -13.72 26.09 -11.40
C THR A 118 -13.97 27.50 -11.89
N THR A 119 -14.89 27.65 -12.84
CA THR A 119 -15.38 28.95 -13.31
C THR A 119 -16.48 29.44 -12.38
N PHE A 120 -16.40 30.70 -11.97
CA PHE A 120 -17.47 31.39 -11.25
C PHE A 120 -17.63 32.79 -11.83
N GLY A 121 -18.87 33.19 -12.03
CA GLY A 121 -19.28 34.51 -12.49
C GLY A 121 -20.28 35.09 -11.50
N PHE A 122 -20.10 36.35 -11.13
CA PHE A 122 -21.11 37.08 -10.37
C PHE A 122 -22.19 37.59 -11.32
N LEU A 123 -23.45 37.64 -10.90
CA LEU A 123 -24.59 38.07 -11.75
C LEU A 123 -24.51 39.53 -12.26
N ALA A 124 -23.50 40.28 -11.83
CA ALA A 124 -23.27 41.67 -12.19
C ALA A 124 -22.02 41.88 -13.08
N ASP A 125 -21.24 40.83 -13.33
CA ASP A 125 -20.06 40.86 -14.20
C ASP A 125 -20.36 40.08 -15.49
N ASP A 126 -19.98 40.65 -16.64
CA ASP A 126 -20.10 39.99 -17.96
C ASP A 126 -18.93 39.01 -18.23
N ASP A 127 -17.92 38.97 -17.37
CA ASP A 127 -16.71 38.16 -17.53
C ASP A 127 -16.61 37.02 -16.51
N ASP A 128 -16.42 35.82 -17.01
CA ASP A 128 -16.18 34.61 -16.21
C ASP A 128 -14.75 34.58 -15.63
N ARG A 129 -14.61 34.30 -14.33
CA ARG A 129 -13.31 34.15 -13.67
C ARG A 129 -13.06 32.69 -13.29
N GLN A 130 -11.82 32.24 -13.42
CA GLN A 130 -11.41 30.88 -13.06
C GLN A 130 -10.59 30.86 -11.78
N LEU A 131 -11.01 30.06 -10.80
CA LEU A 131 -10.23 29.72 -9.61
C LEU A 131 -9.53 28.38 -9.81
N PRO A 132 -8.20 28.29 -9.58
CA PRO A 132 -7.51 27.00 -9.50
C PRO A 132 -7.96 26.29 -8.22
N THR A 133 -8.58 25.12 -8.33
CA THR A 133 -9.13 24.41 -7.16
C THR A 133 -8.19 23.31 -6.69
N SER A 134 -8.11 22.22 -7.44
CA SER A 134 -7.30 21.06 -7.12
C SER A 134 -6.56 20.56 -8.35
N LYS A 135 -5.49 19.79 -8.15
CA LYS A 135 -4.84 19.07 -9.25
C LYS A 135 -5.47 17.70 -9.38
N ASN A 136 -5.68 17.25 -10.61
CA ASN A 136 -6.17 15.89 -10.86
C ASN A 136 -5.26 14.88 -10.14
N THR A 137 -5.88 13.88 -9.52
CA THR A 137 -5.14 12.79 -8.87
C THR A 137 -4.25 12.11 -9.88
N ARG A 138 -2.97 11.97 -9.54
CA ARG A 138 -1.97 11.33 -10.39
C ARG A 138 -2.18 9.83 -10.35
N THR A 139 -3.12 9.34 -11.15
CA THR A 139 -3.45 7.91 -11.21
C THR A 139 -2.59 7.27 -12.30
N PRO A 140 -1.70 6.31 -11.99
CA PRO A 140 -1.07 5.50 -13.02
C PRO A 140 -2.14 4.62 -13.67
N ALA A 141 -2.68 5.05 -14.80
CA ALA A 141 -3.63 4.27 -15.57
C ALA A 141 -2.89 3.16 -16.32
N SER A 142 -2.87 1.96 -15.75
CA SER A 142 -2.49 0.75 -16.47
C SER A 142 -3.62 0.36 -17.43
N LEU A 143 -3.64 1.00 -18.61
CA LEU A 143 -4.48 0.58 -19.72
C LEU A 143 -3.84 -0.65 -20.37
N MET A 144 -4.13 -1.84 -19.82
CA MET A 144 -3.92 -3.07 -20.56
C MET A 144 -5.09 -3.23 -21.54
N PRO A 145 -4.92 -3.06 -22.86
CA PRO A 145 -5.92 -3.55 -23.79
C PRO A 145 -5.87 -5.08 -23.69
N ILE A 146 -6.81 -5.66 -22.95
CA ILE A 146 -7.14 -7.06 -23.14
C ILE A 146 -7.59 -7.16 -24.61
N ARG A 147 -6.70 -7.64 -25.48
CA ARG A 147 -7.18 -8.37 -26.65
C ARG A 147 -7.83 -9.59 -26.06
N SER A 148 -9.13 -9.47 -25.78
CA SER A 148 -9.99 -10.61 -25.57
C SER A 148 -9.87 -11.41 -26.86
N ARG A 149 -8.96 -12.39 -26.86
CA ARG A 149 -8.96 -13.46 -27.83
C ARG A 149 -10.36 -14.04 -27.71
N SER A 150 -11.22 -13.73 -28.68
CA SER A 150 -12.63 -14.07 -28.69
C SER A 150 -12.81 -15.51 -28.23
N THR A 151 -13.23 -15.70 -26.99
CA THR A 151 -13.47 -17.02 -26.42
C THR A 151 -14.66 -17.61 -27.15
N PRO A 152 -14.57 -18.83 -27.72
CA PRO A 152 -15.72 -19.52 -28.30
C PRO A 152 -16.85 -19.61 -27.25
N PRO A 153 -18.12 -19.50 -27.66
CA PRO A 153 -19.24 -19.43 -26.73
C PRO A 153 -19.37 -20.74 -25.95
N GLY A 154 -19.30 -20.69 -24.61
CA GLY A 154 -19.68 -21.85 -23.79
C GLY A 154 -19.07 -22.02 -22.39
N LEU A 155 -18.08 -21.22 -21.95
CA LEU A 155 -17.46 -21.44 -20.63
C LEU A 155 -17.33 -20.13 -19.83
N THR A 156 -18.28 -19.89 -18.93
CA THR A 156 -18.23 -18.83 -17.93
C THR A 156 -17.18 -19.18 -16.86
N ARG A 157 -16.15 -18.35 -16.68
CA ARG A 157 -15.29 -18.39 -15.47
C ARG A 157 -15.30 -17.03 -14.76
N PRO A 158 -15.31 -17.00 -13.42
CA PRO A 158 -15.50 -15.79 -12.63
C PRO A 158 -14.24 -14.91 -12.58
N VAL A 159 -14.44 -13.59 -12.67
CA VAL A 159 -13.41 -12.54 -12.63
C VAL A 159 -13.01 -12.28 -11.17
N ARG A 160 -11.73 -12.48 -10.82
CA ARG A 160 -11.17 -12.07 -9.52
C ARG A 160 -10.30 -10.82 -9.71
N SER A 161 -10.80 -9.69 -9.21
CA SER A 161 -10.14 -8.38 -9.22
C SER A 161 -8.97 -8.36 -8.21
N LEU A 162 -7.77 -7.96 -8.64
CA LEU A 162 -6.56 -7.90 -7.81
C LEU A 162 -6.08 -6.45 -7.66
N VAL A 163 -5.97 -5.98 -6.41
CA VAL A 163 -5.56 -4.62 -6.01
C VAL A 163 -4.04 -4.58 -5.74
N ILE A 164 -3.34 -3.54 -6.23
CA ILE A 164 -1.88 -3.36 -6.20
C ILE A 164 -1.48 -2.29 -5.17
N SER A 165 -0.49 -2.56 -4.31
CA SER A 165 0.13 -1.57 -3.39
C SER A 165 1.66 -1.66 -3.44
N ALA A 166 2.34 -0.50 -3.52
CA ALA A 166 3.79 -0.36 -3.76
C ALA A 166 4.57 0.04 -2.48
N ARG A 167 5.80 -0.45 -2.31
CA ARG A 167 6.72 -0.04 -1.22
C ARG A 167 8.11 0.38 -1.71
N ARG A 168 8.64 1.43 -1.05
CA ARG A 168 10.07 1.82 -1.02
C ARG A 168 10.90 0.78 -0.29
#